data_AF-A0AAN8JHN3-F1
#
_entry.id   AF-A0AAN8JHN3-F1
#
_cell.length_a   1.000
_cell.length_b   1.000
_cell.length_c   1.000
_cell.angle_alpha   90.00
_cell.angle_beta   90.00
_cell.angle_gamma   90.00
#
_symmetry.space_group_name_H-M   'P 1'
#
loop_
_entity.id
_entity.type
_entity.pdbx_description
1 polymer ?
#
loop_
_entity_poly.entity_id
_entity_poly.type
_entity_poly.pdbx_seq_one_letter_code
_entity_poly.pdbx_strand_id
1 'polypeptide(L)'
;METENNNQLPFLDVCVSKTNNSIRTGVYRKPTHTDQYIHLKSNHPNSVKSATISALVNRAKKICDPESLSKEIDHLKYVFTNFNGYPEKFVTNTIKKTLSASAAKPKPPTAPVRIFLPFNGKVSYQIKRLLMQQPEIDVTFTKSYSTKDVLRANGKQNPTQPPQPKRCVYQIACNCGISYVGETKRALNKR
;
A
#
# COMPACT_ATOMS: atom_id res chain seq x y z
N MET A 1 24.83 1.06 9.74
CA MET A 1 24.74 2.48 10.10
C MET A 1 24.36 3.24 8.84
N GLU A 2 23.48 4.23 8.92
CA GLU A 2 23.22 5.13 7.78
C GLU A 2 24.41 6.07 7.61
N THR A 3 24.87 6.26 6.36
CA THR A 3 26.08 7.03 6.05
C THR A 3 25.71 8.25 5.21
N GLU A 4 26.21 9.41 5.62
CA GLU A 4 26.09 10.64 4.84
C GLU A 4 26.96 10.56 3.58
N ASN A 5 26.39 10.91 2.43
CA ASN A 5 27.10 11.03 1.16
C ASN A 5 26.67 12.32 0.46
N ASN A 6 27.62 13.10 -0.05
CA ASN A 6 27.35 14.36 -0.77
C ASN A 6 26.46 15.34 0.00
N ASN A 7 26.69 15.51 1.31
CA ASN A 7 25.86 16.32 2.22
C ASN A 7 24.38 15.88 2.28
N GLN A 8 24.10 14.62 1.95
CA GLN A 8 22.78 14.00 2.03
C GLN A 8 22.83 12.78 2.93
N LEU A 9 21.90 12.71 3.87
CA LEU A 9 21.68 11.56 4.74
C LEU A 9 20.28 11.00 4.50
N PRO A 10 20.16 9.79 3.92
CA PRO A 10 18.89 9.10 3.85
C PRO A 10 18.52 8.53 5.21
N PHE A 11 17.38 8.96 5.76
CA PHE A 11 16.80 8.45 7.01
C PHE A 11 15.34 8.07 6.77
N LEU A 12 15.03 6.77 6.80
CA LEU A 12 13.71 6.23 6.45
C LEU A 12 13.23 6.69 5.05
N ASP A 13 12.10 7.42 5.00
CA ASP A 13 11.50 7.99 3.79
C ASP A 13 11.95 9.43 3.52
N VAL A 14 12.90 9.96 4.31
CA VAL A 14 13.34 11.36 4.27
C VAL A 14 14.79 11.42 3.78
N CYS A 15 15.05 12.31 2.82
CA CYS A 15 16.39 12.71 2.43
C CYS A 15 16.69 14.02 3.14
N VAL A 16 17.60 13.98 4.12
CA VAL A 16 18.05 15.16 4.85
C VAL A 16 19.28 15.69 4.15
N SER A 17 19.25 16.95 3.72
CA SER A 17 20.39 17.58 3.04
C SER A 17 20.83 18.84 3.75
N LYS A 18 22.15 19.07 3.83
CA LYS A 18 22.73 20.26 4.46
C LYS A 18 23.08 21.28 3.39
N THR A 19 22.59 22.51 3.53
CA THR A 19 22.85 23.61 2.58
C THR A 19 23.20 24.89 3.33
N ASN A 20 24.46 25.34 3.24
CA ASN A 20 24.95 26.64 3.75
C ASN A 20 24.35 27.03 5.12
N ASN A 21 24.45 26.14 6.12
CA ASN A 21 23.90 26.27 7.47
C ASN A 21 22.40 25.98 7.71
N SER A 22 21.66 25.52 6.70
CA SER A 22 20.26 25.09 6.83
C SER A 22 20.10 23.60 6.53
N ILE A 23 19.06 22.99 7.12
CA ILE A 23 18.65 21.63 6.81
C ILE A 23 17.46 21.70 5.84
N ARG A 24 17.58 20.98 4.74
CA ARG A 24 16.51 20.76 3.76
C ARG A 24 16.06 19.32 3.83
N THR A 25 14.78 19.10 3.53
CA THR A 25 14.15 17.79 3.66
C THR A 25 13.37 17.48 2.40
N GLY A 26 13.57 16.29 1.87
CA GLY A 26 12.88 15.80 0.68
C GLY A 26 12.46 14.35 0.84
N VAL A 27 11.68 13.84 -0.10
CA VAL A 27 11.35 12.41 -0.14
C VAL A 27 12.57 11.63 -0.59
N TYR A 28 13.02 10.68 0.23
CA TYR A 28 14.06 9.74 -0.17
C TYR A 28 13.45 8.57 -0.96
N ARG A 29 14.08 8.22 -2.08
CA ARG A 29 13.78 7.02 -2.87
C ARG A 29 15.02 6.14 -2.87
N LYS A 30 14.86 4.89 -2.44
CA LYS A 30 15.95 3.89 -2.52
C LYS A 30 16.35 3.68 -3.99
N PRO A 31 17.60 3.31 -4.29
CA PRO A 31 18.03 3.02 -5.67
C PRO A 31 17.20 1.95 -6.39
N THR A 32 16.56 1.05 -5.64
CA THR A 32 15.67 0.00 -6.15
C THR A 32 14.22 0.47 -6.36
N HIS A 33 13.90 1.73 -6.10
CA HIS A 33 12.56 2.27 -6.26
C HIS A 33 12.24 2.45 -7.74
N THR A 34 11.19 1.78 -8.22
CA THR A 34 10.84 1.74 -9.65
C THR A 34 9.75 2.74 -10.06
N ASP A 35 9.20 3.51 -9.10
CA ASP A 35 8.07 4.42 -9.34
C ASP A 35 6.82 3.72 -9.95
N GLN A 36 6.73 2.40 -9.75
CA GLN A 36 5.56 1.60 -10.10
C GLN A 36 4.54 1.65 -8.97
N TYR A 37 3.38 2.22 -9.27
CA TYR A 37 2.22 2.26 -8.38
C TYR A 37 1.06 1.48 -8.99
N ILE A 38 -0.13 1.63 -8.43
CA ILE A 38 -1.34 1.04 -9.02
C ILE A 38 -1.54 1.64 -10.40
N HIS A 39 -1.39 0.84 -11.45
CA HIS A 39 -1.60 1.29 -12.82
C HIS A 39 -3.09 1.63 -13.08
N LEU A 40 -3.37 2.59 -13.96
CA LEU A 40 -4.76 3.01 -14.24
C LEU A 40 -5.65 1.85 -14.71
N LYS A 41 -5.10 0.93 -15.51
CA LYS A 41 -5.82 -0.24 -16.03
C LYS A 41 -6.08 -1.33 -14.99
N SER A 42 -5.46 -1.27 -13.81
CA SER A 42 -5.69 -2.26 -12.75
C SER A 42 -7.14 -2.20 -12.27
N ASN A 43 -7.69 -3.36 -11.89
CA ASN A 43 -9.07 -3.52 -11.43
C ASN A 43 -9.24 -3.02 -9.97
N HIS A 44 -9.03 -1.72 -9.77
CA HIS A 44 -9.28 -1.03 -8.52
C HIS A 44 -10.28 0.11 -8.71
N PRO A 45 -11.10 0.41 -7.68
CA PRO A 45 -11.96 1.58 -7.71
C PRO A 45 -11.14 2.87 -7.91
N ASN A 46 -11.72 3.86 -8.59
CA ASN A 46 -11.14 5.19 -8.76
C ASN A 46 -10.79 5.86 -7.43
N SER A 47 -11.53 5.57 -6.35
CA SER A 47 -11.23 6.08 -5.01
C SER A 47 -9.92 5.54 -4.45
N VAL A 48 -9.56 4.28 -4.74
CA VAL A 48 -8.28 3.70 -4.33
C VAL A 48 -7.15 4.33 -5.14
N LYS A 49 -7.35 4.46 -6.45
CA LYS A 49 -6.40 5.08 -7.38
C LYS A 49 -6.10 6.54 -7.01
N SER A 50 -7.13 7.34 -6.71
CA SER A 50 -6.93 8.71 -6.22
C SER A 50 -6.30 8.74 -4.83
N ALA A 51 -6.68 7.82 -3.93
CA ALA A 51 -6.08 7.72 -2.61
C ALA A 51 -4.58 7.40 -2.66
N THR A 52 -4.11 6.60 -3.62
CA THR A 52 -2.67 6.35 -3.83
C THR A 52 -1.91 7.66 -4.12
N ILE A 53 -2.43 8.48 -5.04
CA ILE A 53 -1.85 9.81 -5.35
C ILE A 53 -1.90 10.69 -4.10
N SER A 54 -3.06 10.78 -3.45
CA SER A 54 -3.24 11.61 -2.26
C SER A 54 -2.32 11.21 -1.10
N ALA A 55 -2.07 9.91 -0.89
CA ALA A 55 -1.15 9.43 0.14
C ALA A 55 0.29 9.91 -0.11
N LEU A 56 0.77 9.84 -1.34
CA LEU A 56 2.12 10.29 -1.71
C LEU A 56 2.26 11.81 -1.63
N VAL A 57 1.22 12.55 -2.05
CA VAL A 57 1.19 14.02 -1.90
C VAL A 57 1.17 14.42 -0.42
N ASN A 58 0.39 13.74 0.42
CA ASN A 58 0.37 13.99 1.86
C ASN A 58 1.71 13.66 2.52
N ARG A 59 2.38 12.59 2.08
CA ARG A 59 3.75 12.29 2.50
C ARG A 59 4.70 13.42 2.13
N ALA A 60 4.67 13.88 0.88
CA ALA A 60 5.51 14.99 0.41
C ALA A 60 5.25 16.27 1.21
N LYS A 61 3.98 16.63 1.45
CA LYS A 61 3.61 17.78 2.29
C LYS A 61 4.17 17.71 3.71
N LYS A 62 4.22 16.51 4.29
CA LYS A 62 4.66 16.32 5.67
C LYS A 62 6.18 16.37 5.79
N ILE A 63 6.89 15.92 4.75
CA ILE A 63 8.34 15.70 4.79
C ILE A 63 9.11 16.85 4.13
N CYS A 64 8.63 17.39 3.01
CA CYS A 64 9.42 18.27 2.18
C CYS A 64 9.44 19.72 2.68
N ASP A 65 10.58 20.38 2.55
CA ASP A 65 10.65 21.85 2.55
C ASP A 65 9.95 22.44 1.30
N PRO A 66 9.64 23.75 1.27
CA PRO A 66 8.87 24.36 0.17
C PRO A 66 9.48 24.17 -1.22
N GLU A 67 10.81 24.18 -1.35
CA GLU A 67 11.48 24.01 -2.65
C GLU A 67 11.51 22.53 -3.06
N SER A 68 11.76 21.64 -2.11
CA SER A 68 11.70 20.19 -2.34
C SER A 68 10.27 19.71 -2.62
N LEU A 69 9.26 20.37 -2.09
CA LEU A 69 7.86 20.03 -2.29
C LEU A 69 7.43 20.24 -3.75
N SER A 70 7.80 21.36 -4.38
CA SER A 70 7.43 21.63 -5.77
C SER A 70 8.03 20.57 -6.71
N LYS A 71 9.32 20.27 -6.55
CA LYS A 71 10.03 19.21 -7.29
C LYS A 71 9.37 17.84 -7.12
N GLU A 72 8.99 17.50 -5.88
CA GLU A 72 8.32 16.24 -5.58
C GLU A 72 6.93 16.16 -6.22
N ILE A 73 6.16 17.25 -6.22
CA ILE A 73 4.85 17.30 -6.88
C ILE A 73 4.99 17.10 -8.39
N ASP A 74 5.99 17.72 -9.03
CA ASP A 74 6.22 17.57 -10.46
C ASP A 74 6.70 16.16 -10.82
N HIS A 75 7.55 15.55 -9.98
CA HIS A 75 7.91 14.13 -10.09
C HIS A 75 6.65 13.25 -10.03
N LEU A 76 5.77 13.44 -9.05
CA LEU A 76 4.54 12.65 -8.93
C LEU A 76 3.62 12.84 -10.14
N LYS A 77 3.46 14.06 -10.68
CA LYS A 77 2.70 14.29 -11.92
C LYS A 77 3.29 13.50 -13.08
N TYR A 78 4.61 13.58 -13.26
CA TYR A 78 5.31 12.88 -14.33
C TYR A 78 5.15 11.35 -14.20
N VAL A 79 5.33 10.81 -12.99
CA VAL A 79 5.26 9.37 -12.74
C VAL A 79 3.86 8.80 -12.95
N PHE A 80 2.83 9.45 -12.43
CA PHE A 80 1.47 8.96 -12.59
C PHE A 80 0.99 9.04 -14.04
N THR A 81 1.36 10.10 -14.75
CA THR A 81 0.91 10.32 -16.13
C THR A 81 1.66 9.42 -17.11
N ASN A 82 2.99 9.36 -17.03
CA ASN A 82 3.81 8.70 -18.05
C ASN A 82 4.08 7.21 -17.78
N PHE A 83 4.29 6.81 -16.52
CA PHE A 83 4.62 5.41 -16.19
C PHE A 83 3.44 4.59 -15.70
N ASN A 84 2.45 5.23 -15.07
CA ASN A 84 1.29 4.53 -14.49
C ASN A 84 0.00 4.71 -15.30
N GLY A 85 0.06 5.47 -16.41
CA GLY A 85 -0.98 5.58 -17.43
C GLY A 85 -2.20 6.40 -17.03
N TYR A 86 -2.08 7.33 -16.07
CA TYR A 86 -3.21 8.15 -15.61
C TYR A 86 -3.47 9.35 -16.53
N PRO A 87 -4.73 9.80 -16.70
CA PRO A 87 -5.00 11.04 -17.42
C PRO A 87 -4.51 12.24 -16.61
N GLU A 88 -3.84 13.19 -17.26
CA GLU A 88 -3.25 14.37 -16.61
C GLU A 88 -4.28 15.16 -15.78
N LYS A 89 -5.50 15.34 -16.31
CA LYS A 89 -6.61 16.00 -15.59
C LYS A 89 -6.96 15.29 -14.28
N PHE A 90 -6.92 13.96 -14.26
CA PHE A 90 -7.21 13.18 -13.05
C PHE A 90 -6.12 13.40 -11.98
N VAL A 91 -4.87 13.35 -12.40
CA VAL A 91 -3.70 13.53 -11.51
C VAL A 91 -3.69 14.95 -10.95
N THR A 92 -3.76 15.96 -11.81
CA THR A 92 -3.73 17.38 -11.40
C THR A 92 -4.88 17.74 -10.47
N ASN A 93 -6.10 17.28 -10.75
CA ASN A 93 -7.25 17.52 -9.87
C ASN A 93 -7.07 16.83 -8.51
N THR A 94 -6.56 15.60 -8.49
CA THR A 94 -6.31 14.85 -7.24
C THR A 94 -5.24 15.54 -6.40
N ILE A 95 -4.14 15.97 -7.02
CA ILE A 95 -3.06 16.72 -6.36
C ILE A 95 -3.61 18.04 -5.81
N LYS A 96 -4.28 18.86 -6.64
CA LYS A 96 -4.86 20.15 -6.21
C LYS A 96 -5.80 19.99 -5.02
N LYS A 97 -6.71 19.02 -5.09
CA LYS A 97 -7.64 18.71 -3.99
C LYS A 97 -6.92 18.27 -2.72
N THR A 98 -5.84 17.49 -2.86
CA THR A 98 -5.03 17.05 -1.72
C THR A 98 -4.23 18.21 -1.14
N LEU A 99 -3.74 19.12 -2.00
CA LEU A 99 -3.02 20.34 -1.62
C LEU A 99 -3.91 21.32 -0.85
N SER A 100 -5.14 21.54 -1.30
CA SER A 100 -6.09 22.47 -0.68
C SER A 100 -6.89 21.90 0.49
N ALA A 101 -6.84 20.59 0.73
CA ALA A 101 -7.53 19.98 1.87
C ALA A 101 -6.94 20.50 3.19
N SER A 102 -7.72 21.32 3.90
CA SER A 102 -7.49 21.65 5.32
C SER A 102 -7.93 20.49 6.22
N ALA A 103 -7.62 20.57 7.51
CA ALA A 103 -7.74 19.52 8.52
C ALA A 103 -9.02 18.65 8.42
N ALA A 104 -8.87 17.39 8.86
CA ALA A 104 -9.83 16.30 8.67
C ALA A 104 -11.29 16.75 8.80
N LYS A 105 -12.04 16.66 7.69
CA LYS A 105 -13.50 16.80 7.73
C LYS A 105 -14.05 15.75 8.71
N PRO A 106 -15.02 16.10 9.57
CA PRO A 106 -15.63 15.14 10.47
C PRO A 106 -16.14 13.95 9.65
N LYS A 107 -15.82 12.75 10.11
CA LYS A 107 -16.34 11.53 9.46
C LYS A 107 -17.87 11.57 9.57
N PRO A 108 -18.60 11.30 8.48
CA PRO A 108 -20.05 11.16 8.58
C PRO A 108 -20.40 10.06 9.60
N PRO A 109 -21.58 10.15 10.23
CA PRO A 109 -22.07 9.10 11.12
C PRO A 109 -22.05 7.74 10.41
N THR A 110 -21.72 6.69 11.15
CA THR A 110 -21.66 5.34 10.59
C THR A 110 -23.07 4.85 10.29
N ALA A 111 -23.34 4.45 9.05
CA ALA A 111 -24.62 3.87 8.66
C ALA A 111 -24.89 2.58 9.47
N PRO A 112 -26.15 2.28 9.82
CA PRO A 112 -26.49 1.11 10.62
C PRO A 112 -26.15 -0.22 9.91
N VAL A 113 -26.21 -0.26 8.58
CA VAL A 113 -25.84 -1.44 7.79
C VAL A 113 -24.70 -1.10 6.84
N ARG A 114 -23.64 -1.92 6.88
CA ARG A 114 -22.49 -1.79 5.97
C ARG A 114 -22.33 -3.04 5.11
N ILE A 115 -22.43 -2.86 3.79
CA ILE A 115 -22.26 -3.92 2.80
C ILE A 115 -20.85 -3.87 2.21
N PHE A 116 -20.20 -5.03 2.20
CA PHE A 116 -18.88 -5.23 1.58
C PHE A 116 -19.07 -5.81 0.17
N LEU A 117 -18.85 -4.98 -0.85
CA LEU A 117 -19.08 -5.35 -2.24
C LEU A 117 -17.75 -5.60 -2.96
N PRO A 118 -17.48 -6.81 -3.46
CA PRO A 118 -16.30 -7.06 -4.29
C PRO A 118 -16.25 -6.14 -5.51
N PHE A 119 -15.09 -5.54 -5.76
CA PHE A 119 -14.94 -4.64 -6.90
C PHE A 119 -14.75 -5.41 -8.22
N ASN A 120 -15.73 -5.27 -9.09
CA ASN A 120 -15.80 -5.88 -10.42
C ASN A 120 -16.17 -4.82 -11.46
N GLY A 121 -15.38 -3.75 -11.51
CA GLY A 121 -15.52 -2.68 -12.50
C GLY A 121 -16.85 -1.92 -12.44
N LYS A 122 -17.46 -1.71 -13.61
CA LYS A 122 -18.65 -0.86 -13.79
C LYS A 122 -19.88 -1.40 -13.04
N VAL A 123 -20.06 -2.72 -13.00
CA VAL A 123 -21.22 -3.35 -12.35
C VAL A 123 -21.24 -3.05 -10.85
N SER A 124 -20.08 -3.11 -10.18
CA SER A 124 -20.00 -2.77 -8.76
C SER A 124 -20.36 -1.31 -8.48
N TYR A 125 -20.06 -0.38 -9.39
CA TYR A 125 -20.52 1.01 -9.27
C TYR A 125 -22.04 1.15 -9.41
N GLN A 126 -22.65 0.41 -10.34
CA GLN A 126 -24.10 0.41 -10.52
C GLN A 126 -24.81 -0.17 -9.29
N ILE A 127 -24.36 -1.32 -8.79
CA ILE A 127 -24.88 -1.95 -7.57
C ILE A 127 -24.73 -1.00 -6.38
N LYS A 128 -23.53 -0.40 -6.21
CA LYS A 128 -23.30 0.58 -5.15
C LYS A 128 -24.29 1.75 -5.24
N ARG A 129 -24.54 2.27 -6.45
CA ARG A 129 -25.48 3.38 -6.66
C ARG A 129 -26.90 3.01 -6.26
N LEU A 130 -27.35 1.79 -6.57
CA LEU A 130 -28.69 1.31 -6.21
C LEU A 130 -28.82 1.12 -4.69
N LEU A 131 -27.85 0.45 -4.06
CA LEU A 131 -27.86 0.21 -2.62
C LEU A 131 -27.79 1.50 -1.80
N MET A 132 -27.03 2.49 -2.25
CA MET A 132 -26.92 3.80 -1.59
C MET A 132 -28.16 4.69 -1.75
N GLN A 133 -29.21 4.25 -2.45
CA GLN A 133 -30.51 4.94 -2.43
C GLN A 133 -31.20 4.80 -1.06
N GLN A 134 -30.84 3.78 -0.29
CA GLN A 134 -31.34 3.57 1.06
C GLN A 134 -30.44 4.30 2.06
N PRO A 135 -30.97 5.20 2.91
CA PRO A 135 -30.17 6.03 3.81
C PRO A 135 -29.45 5.22 4.91
N GLU A 136 -29.92 4.01 5.19
CA GLU A 136 -29.39 3.12 6.21
C GLU A 136 -28.21 2.26 5.75
N ILE A 137 -27.92 2.24 4.44
CA ILE A 137 -26.95 1.33 3.83
C ILE A 137 -25.72 2.09 3.35
N ASP A 138 -24.56 1.80 3.94
CA ASP A 138 -23.26 2.16 3.36
C ASP A 138 -22.67 0.98 2.58
N VAL A 139 -22.02 1.27 1.46
CA VAL A 139 -21.39 0.27 0.59
C VAL A 139 -19.91 0.59 0.43
N THR A 140 -19.08 -0.36 0.88
CA THR A 140 -17.63 -0.28 0.74
C THR A 140 -17.13 -1.36 -0.20
N PHE A 141 -16.25 -0.97 -1.12
CA PHE A 141 -15.64 -1.92 -2.03
C PHE A 141 -14.58 -2.76 -1.32
N THR A 142 -14.59 -4.07 -1.58
CA THR A 142 -13.57 -5.01 -1.12
C THR A 142 -12.80 -5.60 -2.30
N LYS A 143 -11.67 -6.24 -1.99
CA LYS A 143 -10.93 -7.01 -2.99
C LYS A 143 -11.79 -8.16 -3.49
N SER A 144 -11.72 -8.42 -4.79
CA SER A 144 -12.27 -9.63 -5.39
C SER A 144 -11.44 -10.85 -4.97
N TYR A 145 -12.00 -12.04 -5.16
CA TYR A 145 -11.32 -13.30 -4.85
C TYR A 145 -9.96 -13.36 -5.55
N SER A 146 -8.91 -13.68 -4.79
CA SER A 146 -7.59 -13.88 -5.38
C SER A 146 -7.59 -15.18 -6.20
N THR A 147 -6.68 -15.29 -7.17
CA THR A 147 -6.49 -16.54 -7.93
C THR A 147 -6.27 -17.72 -6.98
N LYS A 148 -5.55 -17.50 -5.87
CA LYS A 148 -5.38 -18.50 -4.81
C LYS A 148 -6.71 -18.93 -4.19
N ASP A 149 -7.63 -18.01 -3.94
CA ASP A 149 -8.93 -18.33 -3.34
C ASP A 149 -9.80 -19.15 -4.31
N VAL A 150 -9.79 -18.77 -5.59
CA VAL A 150 -10.48 -19.50 -6.66
C VAL A 150 -9.90 -20.90 -6.85
N LEU A 151 -8.58 -21.02 -6.92
CA LEU A 151 -7.90 -22.32 -7.10
C LEU A 151 -8.00 -23.22 -5.86
N ARG A 152 -8.01 -22.65 -4.66
CA ARG A 152 -8.19 -23.42 -3.41
C ARG A 152 -9.60 -23.94 -3.21
N ALA A 153 -10.61 -23.24 -3.74
CA ALA A 153 -11.98 -23.73 -3.72
C ALA A 153 -12.11 -25.08 -4.45
N ASN A 154 -11.29 -25.31 -5.47
CA ASN A 154 -11.31 -26.53 -6.29
C ASN A 154 -10.33 -27.63 -5.82
N GLY A 155 -9.49 -27.36 -4.81
CA GLY A 155 -8.36 -28.21 -4.44
C GLY A 155 -8.32 -28.66 -2.98
N LYS A 156 -9.35 -28.37 -2.17
CA LYS A 156 -9.45 -28.95 -0.83
C LYS A 156 -9.87 -30.42 -0.94
N GLN A 157 -8.89 -31.30 -1.12
CA GLN A 157 -8.96 -32.58 -0.42
C GLN A 157 -8.88 -32.24 1.07
N ASN A 158 -9.94 -32.53 1.82
CA ASN A 158 -9.85 -32.55 3.28
C ASN A 158 -8.63 -33.41 3.63
N PRO A 159 -7.70 -32.94 4.48
CA PRO A 159 -6.59 -33.78 4.89
C PRO A 159 -7.18 -35.03 5.54
N THR A 160 -7.10 -36.16 4.86
CA THR A 160 -7.50 -37.48 5.36
C THR A 160 -6.62 -37.93 6.52
N GLN A 161 -5.54 -37.18 6.80
CA GLN A 161 -4.56 -37.46 7.83
C GLN A 161 -4.77 -36.59 9.06
N PRO A 162 -4.55 -37.14 10.28
CA PRO A 162 -4.64 -36.40 11.52
C PRO A 162 -3.73 -35.17 11.52
N PRO A 163 -4.10 -34.11 12.27
CA PRO A 163 -3.31 -32.89 12.36
C PRO A 163 -1.90 -33.22 12.87
N GLN A 164 -0.92 -33.05 11.98
CA GLN A 164 0.48 -33.32 12.30
C GLN A 164 1.05 -32.24 13.24
N PRO A 165 2.00 -32.60 14.11
CA PRO A 165 2.55 -31.66 15.08
C PRO A 165 3.29 -30.53 14.35
N LYS A 166 2.94 -29.30 14.74
CA LYS A 166 3.58 -28.04 14.36
C LYS A 166 4.23 -27.46 15.61
N ARG A 167 5.21 -26.55 15.44
CA ARG A 167 5.93 -25.96 16.57
C ARG A 167 6.73 -26.97 17.38
N CYS A 168 7.26 -27.99 16.70
CA CYS A 168 8.14 -28.96 17.34
C CYS A 168 9.49 -28.27 17.56
N VAL A 169 10.00 -28.37 18.78
CA VAL A 169 11.38 -27.97 19.10
C VAL A 169 12.30 -29.11 18.67
N TYR A 170 13.37 -28.77 17.94
CA TYR A 170 14.39 -29.73 17.53
C TYR A 170 15.79 -29.18 17.84
N GLN A 171 16.72 -30.09 18.08
CA GLN A 171 18.11 -29.79 18.35
C GLN A 171 18.98 -30.43 17.26
N ILE A 172 19.88 -29.64 16.68
CA ILE A 172 20.91 -30.13 15.75
C ILE A 172 22.25 -29.97 16.46
N ALA A 173 22.91 -31.09 16.74
CA ALA A 173 24.26 -31.09 17.27
C ALA A 173 25.27 -30.76 16.15
N CYS A 174 26.12 -29.77 16.37
CA CYS A 174 27.30 -29.52 15.54
C CYS A 174 28.42 -30.47 15.96
N ASN A 175 29.23 -30.92 15.01
CA ASN A 175 30.48 -31.64 15.28
C ASN A 175 31.46 -30.83 16.14
N CYS A 176 31.26 -29.51 16.23
CA CYS A 176 32.02 -28.59 17.05
C CYS A 176 31.59 -28.53 18.53
N GLY A 177 30.67 -29.41 18.98
CA GLY A 177 30.20 -29.47 20.36
C GLY A 177 29.13 -28.45 20.74
N ILE A 178 28.78 -27.53 19.83
CA ILE A 178 27.71 -26.54 20.00
C ILE A 178 26.41 -27.09 19.39
N SER A 179 25.26 -26.86 20.03
CA SER A 179 23.96 -27.29 19.47
C SER A 179 23.09 -26.12 19.08
N TYR A 180 22.47 -26.20 17.90
CA TYR A 180 21.40 -25.30 17.47
C TYR A 180 20.06 -25.84 17.94
N VAL A 181 19.24 -25.00 18.58
CA VAL A 181 17.84 -25.31 18.93
C VAL A 181 16.93 -24.42 18.12
N GLY A 182 15.98 -25.02 17.41
CA GLY A 182 15.02 -24.32 16.56
C GLY A 182 13.60 -24.86 16.72
N GLU A 183 12.63 -24.12 16.17
CA GLU A 183 11.21 -24.49 16.18
C GLU A 183 10.69 -24.62 14.75
N THR A 184 9.93 -25.68 14.46
CA THR A 184 9.32 -25.87 13.14
C THR A 184 8.11 -24.95 12.92
N LYS A 185 8.18 -24.10 11.89
CA LYS A 185 7.01 -23.30 11.43
C LYS A 185 6.00 -24.13 10.63
N ARG A 186 6.46 -25.18 9.94
CA ARG A 186 5.65 -26.13 9.16
C ARG A 186 5.51 -27.45 9.92
N ALA A 187 4.58 -28.30 9.49
CA ALA A 187 4.48 -29.66 10.03
C ALA A 187 5.79 -30.43 9.77
N LEU A 188 6.25 -31.21 10.75
CA LEU A 188 7.57 -31.87 10.74
C LEU A 188 7.87 -32.66 9.45
N ASN A 189 6.85 -33.31 8.86
CA ASN A 189 7.01 -34.17 7.68
C ASN A 189 6.75 -33.46 6.34
N LYS A 190 6.53 -32.14 6.34
CA LYS A 190 6.41 -31.35 5.10
C LYS A 190 7.69 -30.56 4.87
N ARG A 191 8.52 -31.05 3.92
CA ARG A 191 9.60 -30.26 3.31
C ARG A 191 9.00 -29.02 2.61
#